data_AF-A0AAW2RNC8-F1
#
_entry.id   AF-A0AAW2RNC8-F1
#
_cell.length_a   1.000
_cell.length_b   1.000
_cell.length_c   1.000
_cell.angle_alpha   90.00
_cell.angle_beta   90.00
_cell.angle_gamma   90.00
#
_symmetry.space_group_name_H-M   'P 1'
#
loop_
_entity.id
_entity.type
_entity.pdbx_description
1 polymer ?
#
loop_
_entity_poly.entity_id
_entity_poly.type
_entity_poly.pdbx_seq_one_letter_code
_entity_poly.pdbx_strand_id
1 'polypeptide(L)'
;MGTGMVLRKLKHTEVPVWIKLRHLPVELWTTDGLSTVASGIGRQLYLDAITRACTRLDFARVCVMLNVSSKLPKYIVIMMPNELGGKSACKVDVEYEWLPPKCTGCTSLGHITKECPLTKSVKPAVSIYVRKNVV
;
A
#
# COMPACT_ATOMS: atom_id res chain seq x y z
N MET A 1 -24.63 -31.34 13.51
CA MET A 1 -24.39 -30.66 12.21
C MET A 1 -23.21 -29.73 12.40
N GLY A 2 -22.01 -30.12 11.97
CA GLY A 2 -20.82 -29.27 12.09
C GLY A 2 -20.78 -28.27 10.93
N THR A 3 -20.94 -26.99 11.23
CA THR A 3 -20.70 -25.89 10.28
C THR A 3 -19.22 -25.87 9.93
N GLY A 4 -18.87 -26.39 8.75
CA GLY A 4 -17.50 -26.32 8.23
C GLY A 4 -17.05 -24.86 8.09
N MET A 5 -15.84 -24.56 8.56
CA MET A 5 -15.23 -23.24 8.36
C MET A 5 -14.93 -23.06 6.87
N VAL A 6 -15.67 -22.17 6.21
CA VAL A 6 -15.40 -21.75 4.83
C VAL A 6 -14.32 -20.67 4.87
N LEU A 7 -13.11 -21.01 4.43
CA LEU A 7 -12.06 -20.02 4.20
C LEU A 7 -12.45 -19.13 3.01
N ARG A 8 -13.04 -17.97 3.30
CA ARG A 8 -13.28 -16.94 2.29
C ARG A 8 -11.98 -16.17 2.08
N LYS A 9 -11.49 -16.18 0.84
CA LYS A 9 -10.35 -15.36 0.46
C LYS A 9 -10.79 -13.89 0.50
N LEU A 10 -10.37 -13.16 1.53
CA LEU A 10 -10.61 -11.72 1.63
C LEU A 10 -9.84 -11.04 0.49
N LYS A 11 -10.54 -10.33 -0.39
CA LYS A 11 -9.91 -9.47 -1.40
C LYS A 11 -9.34 -8.24 -0.68
N HIS A 12 -8.11 -8.32 -0.20
CA HIS A 12 -7.41 -7.15 0.30
C HIS A 12 -6.95 -6.31 -0.91
N THR A 13 -7.68 -5.22 -1.19
CA THR A 13 -7.35 -4.24 -2.23
C THR A 13 -6.47 -3.10 -1.72
N GLU A 14 -6.18 -3.10 -0.43
CA GLU A 14 -5.34 -2.11 0.23
C GLU A 14 -4.18 -2.78 0.96
N VAL A 15 -3.02 -2.16 0.90
CA VAL A 15 -1.80 -2.61 1.59
C VAL A 15 -1.03 -1.42 2.18
N PRO A 16 -0.39 -1.60 3.34
CA PRO A 16 0.53 -0.59 3.86
C PRO A 16 1.81 -0.58 3.02
N VAL A 17 2.19 0.59 2.51
CA VAL A 17 3.40 0.80 1.70
C VAL A 17 4.19 1.97 2.25
N TRP A 18 5.51 1.80 2.35
CA TRP A 18 6.43 2.90 2.63
C TRP A 18 6.74 3.67 1.34
N ILE A 19 6.57 4.98 1.42
CA ILE A 19 6.92 5.94 0.38
C ILE A 19 7.96 6.93 0.88
N LYS A 20 8.77 7.44 -0.04
CA LYS A 20 9.64 8.60 0.19
C LYS A 20 9.10 9.78 -0.61
N LEU A 21 8.90 10.89 0.08
CA LEU A 21 8.52 12.17 -0.50
C LEU A 21 9.79 13.04 -0.62
N ARG A 22 10.21 13.30 -1.84
CA ARG A 22 11.40 14.12 -2.14
C ARG A 22 11.01 15.50 -2.64
N HIS A 23 11.93 16.45 -2.46
CA HIS A 23 11.72 17.85 -2.83
C HIS A 23 10.51 18.46 -2.09
N LEU A 24 10.28 18.00 -0.85
CA LEU A 24 9.19 18.47 -0.01
C LEU A 24 9.55 19.82 0.62
N PRO A 25 8.77 20.89 0.40
CA PRO A 25 8.95 22.19 1.06
C PRO A 25 9.02 22.06 2.58
N VAL A 26 9.92 22.82 3.21
CA VAL A 26 10.18 22.75 4.66
C VAL A 26 8.93 23.02 5.50
N GLU A 27 8.03 23.87 4.99
CA GLU A 27 6.75 24.23 5.61
C GLU A 27 5.80 23.03 5.76
N LEU A 28 6.00 21.99 4.94
CA LEU A 28 5.20 20.76 4.95
C LEU A 28 5.82 19.65 5.81
N TRP A 29 6.96 19.88 6.46
CA TRP A 29 7.59 18.94 7.40
C TRP A 29 6.92 18.96 8.79
N THR A 30 5.60 18.96 8.78
CA THR A 30 4.76 18.81 9.96
C THR A 30 3.92 17.55 9.79
N THR A 31 3.39 16.99 10.89
CA THR A 31 2.51 15.82 10.79
C THR A 31 1.32 16.08 9.85
N ASP A 32 0.75 17.28 9.91
CA ASP A 32 -0.40 17.67 9.08
C ASP A 32 0.00 17.95 7.63
N GLY A 33 1.15 18.60 7.41
CA GLY A 33 1.71 18.81 6.07
C GLY A 33 1.99 17.49 5.37
N LEU A 34 2.68 16.57 6.05
CA LEU A 34 2.97 15.22 5.55
C LEU A 34 1.69 14.44 5.28
N SER A 35 0.69 14.52 6.16
CA SER A 35 -0.60 13.86 5.95
C SER A 35 -1.34 14.43 4.75
N THR A 36 -1.28 15.75 4.57
CA THR A 36 -1.88 16.45 3.43
C THR A 36 -1.24 15.97 2.13
N VAL A 37 0.10 15.94 2.05
CA VAL A 37 0.80 15.43 0.87
C VAL A 37 0.51 13.94 0.64
N ALA A 38 0.63 13.11 1.67
CA ALA A 38 0.43 11.67 1.58
C ALA A 38 -0.99 11.30 1.12
N SER A 39 -1.99 12.12 1.45
CA SER A 39 -3.39 11.92 1.06
C SER A 39 -3.60 11.86 -0.47
N GLY A 40 -2.71 12.49 -1.26
CA GLY A 40 -2.70 12.37 -2.72
C GLY A 40 -2.35 10.96 -3.25
N ILE A 41 -1.83 10.08 -2.38
CA ILE A 41 -1.47 8.69 -2.68
C ILE A 41 -2.39 7.72 -1.91
N GLY A 42 -2.61 7.98 -0.62
CA GLY A 42 -3.37 7.12 0.27
C GLY A 42 -3.44 7.66 1.70
N ARG A 43 -4.08 6.91 2.60
CA ARG A 43 -4.21 7.34 4.00
C ARG A 43 -2.89 7.15 4.74
N GLN A 44 -2.31 8.21 5.30
CA GLN A 44 -1.15 8.10 6.18
C GLN A 44 -1.46 7.20 7.40
N LEU A 45 -0.53 6.29 7.70
CA LEU A 45 -0.56 5.41 8.85
C LEU A 45 0.55 5.76 9.84
N TYR A 46 1.79 5.88 9.34
CA TYR A 46 2.97 6.05 10.18
C TYR A 46 4.01 6.96 9.52
N LEU A 47 4.89 7.51 10.36
CA LEU A 47 6.13 8.20 9.97
C LEU A 47 7.28 7.41 10.57
N ASP A 48 8.43 7.37 9.88
CA ASP A 48 9.64 6.85 10.50
C ASP A 48 10.22 7.82 11.54
N ALA A 49 11.17 7.34 12.35
CA ALA A 49 11.72 8.13 13.45
C ALA A 49 12.46 9.38 12.96
N ILE A 50 13.18 9.28 11.84
CA ILE A 50 13.97 10.38 11.28
C ILE A 50 13.05 11.49 10.78
N THR A 51 12.01 11.14 10.02
CA THR A 51 11.01 12.11 9.52
C THR A 51 10.26 12.75 10.68
N ARG A 52 9.83 11.95 11.67
CA ARG A 52 9.13 12.48 12.85
C ARG A 52 10.00 13.42 13.69
N ALA A 53 11.29 13.13 13.80
CA ALA A 53 12.23 13.99 14.53
C ALA A 53 12.72 15.19 13.71
N CYS A 54 12.42 15.24 12.41
CA CYS A 54 12.85 16.31 11.50
C CYS A 54 14.39 16.50 11.50
N THR A 55 15.15 15.42 11.73
CA THR A 55 16.62 15.48 11.90
C THR A 55 17.38 15.40 10.58
N ARG A 56 16.75 14.90 9.52
CA ARG A 56 17.30 14.86 8.15
C ARG A 56 16.19 15.17 7.16
N LEU A 57 16.45 16.13 6.27
CA LEU A 57 15.45 16.66 5.33
C LEU A 57 15.65 16.20 3.88
N ASP A 58 16.43 15.13 3.66
CA ASP A 58 16.67 14.57 2.32
C ASP A 58 15.37 14.06 1.65
N PHE A 59 14.50 13.45 2.45
CA PHE A 59 13.18 12.96 2.06
C PHE A 59 12.34 12.66 3.30
N ALA A 60 11.04 12.86 3.22
CA ALA A 60 10.13 12.41 4.26
C ALA A 60 9.66 10.98 3.96
N ARG A 61 9.76 10.08 4.94
CA ARG A 61 9.36 8.68 4.81
C ARG A 61 8.04 8.44 5.52
N VAL A 62 7.02 8.08 4.75
CA VAL A 62 5.64 7.94 5.21
C VAL A 62 5.13 6.55 4.88
N CYS A 63 4.46 5.89 5.81
CA CYS A 63 3.70 4.67 5.54
C CYS A 63 2.27 5.05 5.21
N VAL A 64 1.77 4.63 4.05
CA VAL A 64 0.41 4.91 3.58
C VAL A 64 -0.36 3.61 3.34
N MET A 65 -1.65 3.61 3.69
CA MET A 65 -2.59 2.59 3.23
C MET A 65 -2.91 2.88 1.77
N LEU A 66 -2.35 2.07 0.88
CA LEU A 66 -2.40 2.25 -0.56
C LEU A 66 -3.44 1.32 -1.18
N ASN A 67 -4.36 1.87 -1.98
CA ASN A 67 -5.19 1.06 -2.86
C ASN A 67 -4.41 0.70 -4.13
N VAL A 68 -4.10 -0.58 -4.32
CA VAL A 68 -3.28 -1.08 -5.44
C VAL A 68 -4.00 -1.08 -6.80
N SER A 69 -5.29 -0.78 -6.80
CA SER A 69 -6.06 -0.60 -8.03
C SER A 69 -6.09 0.86 -8.48
N SER A 70 -5.70 1.78 -7.60
CA SER A 70 -5.53 3.18 -7.94
C SER A 70 -4.27 3.41 -8.76
N LYS A 71 -4.25 4.52 -9.51
CA LYS A 71 -3.03 5.00 -10.16
C LYS A 71 -1.99 5.33 -9.09
N LEU A 72 -0.75 4.95 -9.34
CA LEU A 72 0.39 5.23 -8.46
C LEU A 72 1.15 6.45 -9.01
N PRO A 73 0.87 7.66 -8.52
CA PRO A 73 1.52 8.86 -9.03
C PRO A 73 3.03 8.83 -8.71
N LYS A 74 3.85 9.26 -9.67
CA LYS A 74 5.29 9.45 -9.46
C LYS A 74 5.63 10.78 -8.78
N TYR A 75 4.67 11.70 -8.75
CA TYR A 75 4.80 13.00 -8.11
C TYR A 75 3.42 13.56 -7.75
N ILE A 76 3.40 14.49 -6.80
CA ILE A 76 2.24 15.26 -6.37
C ILE A 76 2.53 16.73 -6.63
N VAL A 77 1.53 17.49 -7.08
CA VAL A 77 1.63 18.94 -7.21
C VAL A 77 0.85 19.60 -6.09
N ILE A 78 1.51 20.48 -5.34
CA ILE A 78 0.94 21.19 -4.20
C ILE A 78 0.98 22.68 -4.50
N MET A 79 -0.12 23.38 -4.24
CA MET A 79 -0.18 24.83 -4.37
C MET A 79 0.20 25.47 -3.04
N MET A 80 1.35 26.14 -2.99
CA MET A 80 1.85 26.84 -1.82
C MET A 80 1.66 28.35 -1.99
N PRO A 81 1.42 29.12 -0.91
CA PRO A 81 1.49 30.57 -0.96
C PRO A 81 2.85 31.01 -1.49
N ASN A 82 2.87 32.06 -2.34
CA ASN A 82 4.10 32.71 -2.76
C ASN A 82 4.26 34.06 -2.05
N GLU A 83 5.48 34.62 -2.13
CA GLU A 83 5.83 35.89 -1.47
C GLU A 83 5.05 37.10 -1.99
N LEU A 84 4.46 36.98 -3.18
CA LEU A 84 3.66 38.01 -3.85
C LEU A 84 2.17 37.92 -3.52
N GLY A 85 1.77 37.10 -2.55
CA GLY A 85 0.37 36.93 -2.13
C GLY A 85 -0.48 36.03 -3.05
N GLY A 86 0.13 35.40 -4.06
CA GLY A 86 -0.46 34.39 -4.93
C GLY A 86 -0.16 32.96 -4.48
N LYS A 87 -0.32 31.98 -5.39
CA LYS A 87 0.06 30.59 -5.16
C LYS A 87 1.05 30.12 -6.23
N SER A 88 2.04 29.33 -5.84
CA SER A 88 2.99 28.66 -6.72
C SER A 88 2.86 27.14 -6.60
N ALA A 89 2.96 26.45 -7.73
CA ALA A 89 2.96 24.99 -7.75
C ALA A 89 4.35 24.46 -7.35
N CYS A 90 4.36 23.55 -6.37
CA CYS A 90 5.52 22.78 -5.97
C CYS A 90 5.30 21.30 -6.37
N LYS A 91 6.32 20.69 -6.97
CA LYS A 91 6.32 19.28 -7.32
C LYS A 91 7.05 18.48 -6.24
N VAL A 92 6.35 17.54 -5.62
CA VAL A 92 6.91 16.58 -4.67
C VAL A 92 7.03 15.23 -5.36
N ASP A 93 8.23 14.69 -5.45
CA ASP A 93 8.45 13.38 -6.07
C ASP A 93 8.14 12.24 -5.09
N VAL A 94 7.59 11.16 -5.62
CA VAL A 94 7.12 10.00 -4.85
C VAL A 94 7.90 8.76 -5.28
N GLU A 95 8.63 8.18 -4.33
CA GLU A 95 9.28 6.88 -4.50
C GLU A 95 8.58 5.83 -3.64
N TYR A 96 8.15 4.74 -4.26
CA TYR A 96 7.59 3.59 -3.55
C TYR A 96 8.72 2.61 -3.20
N GLU A 97 8.89 2.29 -1.93
CA GLU A 97 9.94 1.34 -1.52
C GLU A 97 9.60 -0.09 -1.90
N TRP A 98 8.31 -0.44 -1.87
CA TRP A 98 7.84 -1.76 -2.26
C TRP A 98 6.37 -1.73 -2.70
N LEU A 99 6.05 -2.50 -3.73
CA LEU A 99 4.68 -2.73 -4.19
C LEU A 99 4.46 -4.22 -4.39
N PRO A 100 3.36 -4.81 -3.86
CA PRO A 100 3.07 -6.21 -4.09
C PRO A 100 2.76 -6.47 -5.56
N PRO A 101 3.19 -7.61 -6.12
CA PRO A 101 2.77 -8.02 -7.45
C PRO A 101 1.24 -8.19 -7.49
N LYS A 102 0.64 -7.69 -8.57
CA LYS A 102 -0.80 -7.81 -8.84
C LYS A 102 -1.04 -8.96 -9.80
N CYS A 103 -1.81 -9.95 -9.38
CA CYS A 103 -2.21 -11.05 -10.25
C CYS A 103 -3.32 -10.60 -11.21
N THR A 104 -3.12 -10.72 -12.52
CA THR A 104 -4.15 -10.39 -13.51
C THR A 104 -5.24 -11.45 -13.62
N GLY A 105 -4.97 -12.68 -13.16
CA GLY A 105 -5.94 -13.79 -13.23
C GLY A 105 -6.99 -13.79 -12.11
N CYS A 106 -6.62 -13.37 -10.89
CA CYS A 106 -7.55 -13.35 -9.75
C CYS A 106 -7.71 -11.98 -9.09
N THR A 107 -7.00 -10.96 -9.59
CA THR A 107 -7.04 -9.56 -9.10
C THR A 107 -6.61 -9.39 -7.65
N SER A 108 -6.02 -10.42 -7.03
CA SER A 108 -5.45 -10.33 -5.68
C SER A 108 -3.97 -9.96 -5.71
N LEU A 109 -3.49 -9.48 -4.57
CA LEU A 109 -2.12 -9.06 -4.36
C LEU A 109 -1.23 -10.21 -3.88
N GLY A 110 0.08 -10.03 -4.06
CA GLY A 110 1.11 -10.87 -3.45
C GLY A 110 1.61 -12.01 -4.33
N HIS A 111 1.13 -12.13 -5.58
CA HIS A 111 1.68 -13.08 -6.55
C HIS A 111 1.46 -12.61 -7.99
N ILE A 112 2.21 -13.19 -8.92
CA ILE A 112 2.02 -13.00 -10.37
C ILE A 112 1.05 -14.03 -10.95
N THR A 113 0.49 -13.76 -12.13
CA THR A 113 -0.52 -14.64 -12.76
C THR A 113 -0.05 -16.09 -12.96
N LYS A 114 1.24 -16.33 -13.17
CA LYS A 114 1.85 -17.68 -13.28
C LYS A 114 1.75 -18.50 -11.99
N GLU A 115 1.68 -17.83 -10.84
CA GLU A 115 1.60 -18.43 -9.51
C GLU A 115 0.17 -18.43 -8.96
N CYS A 116 -0.82 -18.08 -9.79
CA CYS A 116 -2.19 -17.93 -9.35
C CYS A 116 -2.81 -19.28 -8.94
N PRO A 117 -3.30 -19.43 -7.70
CA PRO A 117 -3.94 -20.67 -7.25
C PRO A 117 -5.31 -20.91 -7.90
N LEU A 118 -5.92 -19.89 -8.52
CA LEU A 118 -7.17 -20.05 -9.29
C LEU A 118 -6.93 -20.54 -10.72
N THR A 119 -5.71 -20.40 -11.25
CA THR A 119 -5.36 -20.89 -12.61
C THR A 119 -4.74 -22.28 -12.57
N LYS A 120 -4.21 -22.70 -11.41
CA LYS A 120 -3.81 -24.10 -11.18
C LYS A 120 -5.04 -24.87 -10.71
N SER A 121 -5.53 -25.83 -11.52
CA SER A 121 -6.44 -26.86 -11.01
C SER A 121 -5.73 -27.64 -9.90
N VAL A 122 -5.94 -27.23 -8.65
CA VAL A 122 -5.51 -28.02 -7.50
C VAL A 122 -6.42 -29.25 -7.46
N LYS A 123 -5.93 -30.39 -7.95
CA LYS A 123 -6.49 -31.69 -7.52
C LYS A 123 -6.31 -31.72 -6.01
N PRO A 124 -7.36 -31.84 -5.19
CA PRO A 124 -7.18 -31.89 -3.74
C PRO A 124 -6.39 -33.15 -3.39
N ALA A 125 -5.13 -32.97 -2.98
CA ALA A 125 -4.25 -34.04 -2.57
C ALA A 125 -4.42 -34.33 -1.08
N VAL A 126 -5.64 -34.67 -0.64
CA VAL A 126 -5.83 -35.29 0.68
C VAL A 126 -7.01 -36.26 0.61
N SER A 127 -6.73 -37.56 0.50
CA SER A 127 -7.68 -38.61 0.86
C SER A 127 -7.54 -38.90 2.36
N ILE A 128 -8.49 -38.43 3.15
CA ILE A 128 -8.58 -38.83 4.57
C ILE A 128 -9.21 -40.22 4.61
N TYR A 129 -8.41 -41.26 4.89
CA TYR A 129 -8.92 -42.60 5.16
C TYR A 129 -9.44 -42.66 6.61
N VAL A 130 -10.76 -42.70 6.77
CA VAL A 130 -11.40 -43.01 8.06
C VAL A 130 -11.48 -44.53 8.19
N ARG A 131 -10.78 -45.11 9.16
CA ARG A 131 -10.88 -46.54 9.49
C ARG A 131 -12.28 -46.80 10.04
N LYS A 132 -13.11 -47.58 9.32
CA LYS A 132 -14.37 -48.10 9.88
C LYS A 132 -14.00 -49.09 10.97
N ASN A 133 -14.28 -48.74 12.24
CA ASN A 133 -14.35 -49.74 13.29
C ASN A 133 -15.63 -50.55 13.05
N VAL A 134 -15.46 -51.80 12.66
CA VAL A 134 -16.53 -52.80 12.63
C VAL A 134 -16.66 -53.30 14.07
N VAL A 135 -17.83 -53.10 14.66
CA VAL A 135 -18.31 -53.84 15.85
C VAL A 135 -19.31 -54.86 15.33
#